data_AF-A0A6C0URJ0-F1
#
_entry.id   AF-A0A6C0URJ0-F1
#
_cell.length_a   1.000
_cell.length_b   1.000
_cell.length_c   1.000
_cell.angle_alpha   90.00
_cell.angle_beta   90.00
_cell.angle_gamma   90.00
#
_symmetry.space_group_name_H-M   'P 1'
#
loop_
_entity.id
_entity.type
_entity.pdbx_description
1 polymer ?
#
loop_
_entity_poly.entity_id
_entity_poly.type
_entity_poly.pdbx_seq_one_letter_code
_entity_poly.pdbx_strand_id
1 'polypeptide(L)' 'MRKQPFEDETATLVVELDEAEQSDLDAALDAADGSLERELQLGSLLVTMPETSVDEFCSMDGLARVETADTLGLAIDDGE' A
#
# COMPACT_ATOMS: atom_id res chain seq x y z
N MET A 1 -14.25 -12.41 -14.09
CA MET A 1 -15.12 -11.84 -13.04
C MET A 1 -14.31 -10.72 -12.39
N ARG A 2 -14.79 -9.47 -12.41
CA ARG A 2 -14.16 -8.40 -11.61
C ARG A 2 -14.58 -8.68 -10.16
N LYS A 3 -13.63 -9.06 -9.31
CA LYS A 3 -13.85 -8.96 -7.87
C LYS A 3 -14.24 -7.51 -7.61
N GLN A 4 -15.44 -7.29 -7.09
CA GLN A 4 -15.76 -6.00 -6.50
C GLN A 4 -14.81 -5.88 -5.29
N PRO A 5 -14.19 -4.71 -5.04
CA PRO A 5 -13.42 -4.52 -3.82
C PRO A 5 -14.38 -4.81 -2.69
N PHE A 6 -14.16 -5.91 -1.98
CA PHE A 6 -15.03 -6.23 -0.84
C PHE A 6 -14.72 -5.16 0.20
N GLU A 7 -15.75 -4.56 0.78
CA GLU A 7 -15.64 -3.43 1.71
C GLU A 7 -14.81 -3.75 2.99
N ASP A 8 -14.33 -4.99 3.12
CA ASP A 8 -13.48 -5.52 4.20
C ASP A 8 -12.17 -6.20 3.69
N GLU A 9 -11.85 -6.17 2.38
CA GLU A 9 -10.64 -6.81 1.84
C GLU A 9 -9.47 -5.80 1.87
N THR A 10 -8.41 -6.17 2.58
CA THR A 10 -7.20 -5.34 2.76
C THR A 10 -6.24 -5.57 1.60
N ALA A 11 -5.78 -4.50 0.98
CA ALA A 11 -4.73 -4.52 -0.02
C ALA A 11 -3.36 -4.39 0.64
N THR A 12 -2.44 -5.28 0.29
CA THR A 12 -1.02 -5.14 0.63
C THR A 12 -0.28 -4.56 -0.57
N LEU A 13 0.34 -3.40 -0.40
CA LEU A 13 1.05 -2.66 -1.44
C LEU A 13 2.53 -2.50 -1.08
N VAL A 14 3.38 -2.56 -2.09
CA VAL A 14 4.76 -2.12 -2.06
C VAL A 14 4.82 -0.71 -2.65
N VAL A 15 5.33 0.23 -1.87
CA VAL A 15 5.41 1.64 -2.18
C VAL A 15 6.88 2.06 -2.21
N GLU A 16 7.26 2.78 -3.24
CA GLU A 16 8.56 3.45 -3.33
C GLU A 16 8.32 4.96 -3.38
N LEU A 17 9.03 5.69 -2.53
CA LEU A 17 8.96 7.15 -2.47
C LEU A 17 10.03 7.74 -3.42
N ASP A 18 9.67 8.77 -4.20
CA ASP A 18 10.62 9.53 -5.04
C ASP A 18 10.94 10.89 -4.41
N GLU A 19 9.95 11.77 -4.39
CA GLU A 19 10.03 13.13 -3.86
C GLU A 19 9.31 13.26 -2.50
N ALA A 20 8.45 12.30 -2.16
CA ALA A 20 7.72 12.25 -0.90
C ALA A 20 8.65 11.81 0.25
N GLU A 21 8.44 12.38 1.44
CA GLU A 21 9.13 11.97 2.64
C GLU A 21 8.32 10.93 3.42
N GLN A 22 8.97 10.23 4.36
CA GLN A 22 8.31 9.24 5.23
C GLN A 22 7.12 9.85 5.99
N SER A 23 7.18 11.13 6.34
CA SER A 23 6.10 11.84 7.02
C SER A 23 4.89 12.09 6.12
N ASP A 24 5.08 12.31 4.82
CA ASP A 24 3.98 12.43 3.86
C ASP A 24 3.28 11.08 3.73
N LEU A 25 4.06 9.99 3.61
CA LEU A 25 3.52 8.64 3.54
C LEU A 25 2.69 8.31 4.79
N ASP A 26 3.18 8.61 5.98
CA ASP A 26 2.47 8.35 7.25
C ASP A 26 1.11 9.08 7.28
N ALA A 27 1.09 10.35 6.84
CA ALA A 27 -0.14 11.12 6.74
C ALA A 27 -1.15 10.54 5.72
N ALA A 28 -0.68 10.01 4.59
CA ALA A 28 -1.57 9.35 3.64
C ALA A 28 -2.03 7.97 4.10
N LEU A 29 -1.21 7.23 4.83
CA LEU A 29 -1.63 5.98 5.46
C LEU A 29 -2.72 6.27 6.50
N ASP A 30 -2.55 7.26 7.37
CA ASP A 30 -3.59 7.65 8.33
C ASP A 30 -4.89 8.07 7.64
N ALA A 31 -4.81 8.86 6.56
CA ALA A 31 -5.98 9.25 5.77
C ALA A 31 -6.67 8.08 5.06
N ALA A 32 -5.90 7.08 4.62
CA ALA A 32 -6.39 5.90 3.92
C ALA A 32 -6.84 4.76 4.85
N ASP A 33 -6.78 4.94 6.18
CA ASP A 33 -6.94 3.87 7.18
C ASP A 33 -5.92 2.71 6.94
N GLY A 34 -4.74 3.08 6.45
CA GLY A 34 -3.63 2.21 6.14
C GLY A 34 -2.59 2.12 7.25
N SER A 35 -1.64 1.21 7.10
CA SER A 35 -0.56 0.95 8.05
C SER A 35 0.71 0.54 7.33
N LEU A 36 1.85 0.99 7.86
CA LEU A 36 3.17 0.51 7.41
C LEU A 36 3.47 -0.81 8.11
N GLU A 37 3.53 -1.90 7.35
CA GLU A 37 3.86 -3.22 7.89
C GLU A 37 5.36 -3.35 8.15
N ARG A 38 6.17 -3.00 7.15
CA ARG A 38 7.63 -3.08 7.24
C ARG A 38 8.32 -2.33 6.12
N GLU A 39 9.56 -1.93 6.39
CA GLU A 39 10.48 -1.44 5.38
C GLU A 39 11.14 -2.63 4.66
N LEU A 40 11.17 -2.60 3.33
CA LEU A 40 11.84 -3.59 2.49
C LEU A 40 13.26 -3.12 2.14
N GLN A 41 14.01 -4.01 1.49
CA GLN A 41 15.34 -3.68 0.99
C GLN A 41 15.23 -2.65 -0.14
N LEU A 42 16.30 -1.86 -0.32
CA LEU A 42 16.42 -0.85 -1.39
C LEU A 42 15.50 0.38 -1.24
N GLY A 43 14.90 0.59 -0.07
CA GLY A 43 14.10 1.79 0.21
C GLY A 43 12.62 1.67 -0.16
N SER A 44 12.14 0.48 -0.52
CA SER A 44 10.71 0.22 -0.70
C SER A 44 10.04 -0.05 0.65
N LEU A 45 8.73 0.18 0.72
CA LEU A 45 7.93 0.13 1.94
C LEU A 45 6.73 -0.78 1.69
N LEU A 46 6.46 -1.71 2.60
CA LEU A 46 5.28 -2.58 2.54
C LEU A 46 4.20 -1.95 3.43
N VAL A 47 3.08 -1.60 2.82
CA VAL A 47 1.93 -1.00 3.48
C VAL A 47 0.68 -1.84 3.26
N THR A 48 -0.25 -1.75 4.19
CA THR A 48 -1.57 -2.37 4.13
C THR A 48 -2.62 -1.27 4.23
N MET A 49 -3.73 -1.39 3.49
CA MET A 49 -4.86 -0.46 3.59
C MET A 49 -6.11 -1.12 3.00
N PRO A 50 -7.33 -0.62 3.30
CA PRO A 50 -8.54 -1.06 2.63
C PRO A 50 -8.42 -0.94 1.11
N GLU A 51 -8.89 -1.94 0.34
CA GLU A 51 -8.89 -1.91 -1.13
C GLU A 51 -9.60 -0.66 -1.68
N THR A 52 -10.62 -0.17 -0.97
CA THR A 52 -11.38 1.04 -1.31
C THR A 52 -10.56 2.32 -1.23
N SER A 53 -9.52 2.35 -0.39
CA SER A 53 -8.63 3.51 -0.19
C SER A 53 -7.44 3.52 -1.15
N VAL A 54 -7.16 2.42 -1.86
CA VAL A 54 -5.99 2.29 -2.75
C VAL A 54 -5.98 3.31 -3.89
N ASP A 55 -7.14 3.61 -4.47
CA ASP A 55 -7.27 4.58 -5.57
C ASP A 55 -6.92 6.01 -5.11
N GLU A 56 -7.39 6.37 -3.92
CA GLU A 56 -7.10 7.66 -3.30
C GLU A 56 -5.62 7.75 -2.89
N PHE A 57 -5.07 6.67 -2.30
CA PHE A 57 -3.66 6.59 -1.95
C PHE A 57 -2.74 6.68 -3.18
N CYS A 58 -3.09 6.01 -4.29
CA CYS A 58 -2.33 6.09 -5.55
C CYS A 58 -2.35 7.49 -6.18
N SER A 59 -3.27 8.36 -5.77
CA SER A 59 -3.34 9.76 -6.24
C SER A 59 -2.39 10.68 -5.47
N MET A 60 -1.66 10.17 -4.48
CA MET A 60 -0.60 10.90 -3.79
C MET A 60 0.54 11.26 -4.74
N ASP A 61 0.91 12.54 -4.76
CA ASP A 61 2.11 13.03 -5.42
C ASP A 61 3.39 12.58 -4.68
N GLY A 62 4.47 12.35 -5.44
CA GLY A 62 5.78 11.98 -4.89
C GLY A 62 6.00 10.47 -4.67
N LEU A 63 5.04 9.63 -5.09
CA LEU A 63 5.23 8.18 -5.18
C LEU A 63 5.99 7.82 -6.47
N ALA A 64 7.14 7.15 -6.33
CA ALA A 64 7.89 6.61 -7.46
C ALA A 64 7.15 5.44 -8.10
N ARG A 65 6.58 4.58 -7.24
CA ARG A 65 5.97 3.31 -7.64
C ARG A 65 5.00 2.81 -6.57
N VAL A 66 3.88 2.25 -7.02
CA VAL A 66 2.94 1.49 -6.19
C VAL A 66 2.65 0.18 -6.90
N GLU A 67 2.87 -0.93 -6.20
CA GLU A 67 2.57 -2.28 -6.71
C GLU A 67 1.87 -3.12 -5.66
N THR A 68 0.89 -3.93 -6.07
CA THR A 68 0.29 -4.95 -5.19
C THR A 68 1.31 -6.03 -4.84
N ALA A 69 1.46 -6.33 -3.55
CA ALA A 69 2.43 -7.29 -3.03
C ALA A 69 2.19 -8.73 -3.55
N ASP A 70 0.96 -9.07 -3.94
CA ASP A 70 0.60 -10.34 -4.58
C ASP A 70 1.44 -10.61 -5.85
N THR A 71 1.66 -9.58 -6.66
CA THR A 71 2.46 -9.69 -7.89
C THR A 71 3.94 -9.96 -7.62
N LEU A 72 4.42 -9.63 -6.42
CA LEU A 72 5.79 -9.80 -5.98
C LEU A 72 5.98 -11.07 -5.13
N GLY A 73 4.91 -11.84 -4.88
CA GLY A 73 4.92 -12.95 -3.93
C GLY A 73 5.21 -12.52 -2.50
N LEU A 74 4.97 -11.24 -2.19
CA LEU A 74 5.18 -10.61 -0.88
C LEU A 74 3.86 -10.43 -0.12
N ALA A 75 2.74 -10.88 -0.69
CA ALA A 75 1.47 -10.94 0.03
C ALA A 75 1.69 -11.67 1.35
N ILE A 76 1.33 -11.00 2.44
CA ILE A 76 1.32 -11.63 3.76
C ILE A 76 0.19 -12.65 3.70
N ASP A 77 0.57 -13.92 3.80
CA ASP A 77 -0.36 -15.04 3.93
C ASP A 77 -1.06 -14.86 5.29
N ASP A 78 -2.25 -14.27 5.29
CA ASP A 78 -3.16 -14.35 6.43
C ASP A 78 -3.61 -15.82 6.50
N GLY A 79 -2.90 -16.59 7.33
CA GLY A 79 -2.84 -18.04 7.23
C GLY A 79 -4.19 -18.77 7.25
N GLU A 80 -4.20 -19.93 6.58
CA GLU A 80 -5.30 -20.94 6.59
C GLU A 80 -5.78 -21.36 7.99
#